data_AF-A0A556RTI3-F1
#
_entry.id   AF-A0A556RTI3-F1
#
_cell.length_a   1.000
_cell.length_b   1.000
_cell.length_c   1.000
_cell.angle_alpha   90.00
_cell.angle_beta   90.00
_cell.angle_gamma   90.00
#
_symmetry.space_group_name_H-M   'P 1'
#
loop_
_entity.id
_entity.type
_entity.pdbx_description
1 polymer ?
#
loop_
_entity_poly.entity_id
_entity_poly.type
_entity_poly.pdbx_seq_one_letter_code
_entity_poly.pdbx_strand_id
1 'polypeptide(L)' 'MLKNKKTQSQCEKILIHLQAGKSINPIQALNLYGCFRLGARIYDLKKAGFEIDSRLIHENGVQYAEYSMRGEN' A
#
# COMPACT_ATOMS: atom_id res chain seq x y z
N MET A 1 -15.68 20.14 6.21
CA MET A 1 -14.23 20.06 5.88
C MET A 1 -14.10 19.91 4.37
N LEU A 2 -13.57 20.93 3.70
CA LEU A 2 -13.46 20.97 2.24
C LEU A 2 -12.30 20.06 1.79
N LYS A 3 -12.61 18.87 1.26
CA LYS A 3 -11.61 18.01 0.62
C LYS A 3 -11.26 18.61 -0.74
N ASN A 4 -10.26 19.49 -0.77
CA ASN A 4 -9.66 19.95 -2.02
C ASN A 4 -9.07 18.74 -2.75
N LYS A 5 -9.60 18.42 -3.92
CA LYS A 5 -9.24 17.30 -4.82
C LYS A 5 -7.78 17.34 -5.34
N LYS A 6 -6.92 18.22 -4.82
CA LYS A 6 -5.65 18.62 -5.48
C LYS A 6 -4.40 17.87 -5.04
N THR A 7 -4.38 17.13 -3.93
CA THR A 7 -3.22 16.29 -3.57
C THR A 7 -3.64 15.19 -2.61
N GLN A 8 -4.05 14.02 -3.14
CA GLN A 8 -4.21 12.83 -2.31
C GLN A 8 -2.83 12.36 -1.82
N SER A 9 -2.71 12.11 -0.52
CA SER A 9 -1.47 11.65 0.10
C SER A 9 -1.08 10.25 -0.41
N GLN A 10 0.20 9.88 -0.28
CA GLN A 10 0.67 8.54 -0.64
C GLN A 10 -0.06 7.44 0.17
N CYS A 11 -0.34 7.68 1.46
CA CYS A 11 -1.13 6.76 2.30
C CYS A 11 -2.52 6.53 1.71
N GLU A 12 -3.23 7.60 1.37
CA GLU A 12 -4.58 7.48 0.82
C GLU A 12 -4.57 6.78 -0.54
N LYS A 13 -3.58 7.06 -1.43
CA LYS A 13 -3.50 6.39 -2.74
C LYS A 13 -3.27 4.90 -2.58
N ILE A 14 -2.36 4.51 -1.69
CA ILE A 14 -2.09 3.12 -1.35
C ILE A 14 -3.35 2.47 -0.75
N LEU A 15 -4.03 3.13 0.17
CA LEU A 15 -5.26 2.61 0.77
C LEU A 15 -6.34 2.34 -0.30
N ILE A 16 -6.59 3.28 -1.21
CA ILE A 16 -7.57 3.08 -2.30
C ILE A 16 -7.18 1.90 -3.17
N HIS A 17 -5.88 1.73 -3.49
CA HIS A 17 -5.40 0.59 -4.27
C HIS A 17 -5.67 -0.74 -3.55
N LEU A 18 -5.38 -0.80 -2.26
CA LEU A 18 -5.61 -1.99 -1.43
C LEU A 18 -7.11 -2.31 -1.32
N GLN A 19 -7.95 -1.31 -1.06
CA GLN A 19 -9.42 -1.45 -0.97
C GLN A 19 -10.10 -1.80 -2.30
N ALA A 20 -9.37 -1.74 -3.42
CA ALA A 20 -9.85 -2.21 -4.72
C ALA A 20 -9.53 -3.70 -4.97
N GLY A 21 -9.18 -4.44 -3.91
CA GLY A 21 -8.79 -5.86 -3.97
C GLY A 21 -7.41 -6.12 -4.57
N LYS A 22 -6.59 -5.09 -4.75
CA LYS A 22 -5.26 -5.23 -5.37
C LYS A 22 -4.17 -5.32 -4.30
N SER A 23 -3.16 -6.14 -4.58
CA SER A 23 -1.92 -6.12 -3.81
C SER A 23 -0.99 -4.99 -4.28
N ILE A 24 -0.05 -4.60 -3.41
CA ILE A 24 1.00 -3.66 -3.77
C ILE A 24 2.36 -4.07 -3.19
N ASN A 25 3.40 -3.96 -4.02
CA ASN A 25 4.79 -4.16 -3.64
C ASN A 25 5.60 -2.85 -3.76
N PRO A 26 6.87 -2.81 -3.29
CA PRO A 26 7.65 -1.56 -3.25
C PRO A 26 7.86 -0.92 -4.62
N ILE A 27 8.10 -1.73 -5.66
CA ILE A 27 8.33 -1.20 -7.02
C ILE A 27 7.04 -0.65 -7.63
N GLN A 28 5.89 -1.30 -7.40
CA GLN A 28 4.58 -0.77 -7.80
C GLN A 28 4.24 0.52 -7.06
N ALA A 29 4.51 0.61 -5.75
CA ALA A 29 4.28 1.83 -4.97
C ALA A 29 5.15 3.00 -5.45
N LEU A 30 6.39 2.72 -5.86
CA LEU A 30 7.25 3.70 -6.50
C LEU A 30 6.67 4.16 -7.84
N ASN A 31 6.38 3.22 -8.74
CA ASN A 31 5.97 3.53 -10.11
C ASN A 31 4.59 4.20 -10.20
N LEU A 32 3.62 3.78 -9.38
CA LEU A 32 2.25 4.27 -9.44
C LEU A 32 2.04 5.53 -8.59
N TYR A 33 2.74 5.64 -7.44
CA TYR A 33 2.44 6.65 -6.42
C TYR A 33 3.66 7.48 -5.98
N GLY A 34 4.84 7.24 -6.56
CA GLY A 34 6.09 7.89 -6.16
C GLY A 34 6.51 7.56 -4.73
N CYS A 35 6.07 6.42 -4.17
CA CYS A 35 6.26 6.09 -2.76
C CYS A 35 7.47 5.17 -2.53
N PHE A 36 8.60 5.78 -2.17
CA PHE A 36 9.83 5.05 -1.81
C PHE A 36 9.74 4.31 -0.46
N ARG A 37 8.81 4.72 0.42
CA ARG A 37 8.69 4.23 1.80
C ARG A 37 7.38 3.48 2.02
N LEU A 38 7.07 2.51 1.14
CA LEU A 38 5.83 1.72 1.22
C LEU A 38 5.59 1.15 2.62
N GLY A 39 6.59 0.49 3.22
CA GLY A 39 6.45 -0.11 4.55
C GLY A 39 6.03 0.89 5.63
N ALA A 40 6.51 2.14 5.56
CA ALA A 40 6.09 3.19 6.50
C ALA A 40 4.63 3.62 6.29
N ARG A 41 4.16 3.68 5.03
CA ARG A 41 2.75 4.00 4.74
C ARG A 41 1.83 2.86 5.18
N ILE A 42 2.23 1.60 4.97
CA ILE A 42 1.49 0.44 5.48
C ILE A 42 1.42 0.45 7.01
N TYR A 43 2.51 0.78 7.69
CA TYR A 43 2.51 0.92 9.15
C TYR A 43 1.51 1.99 9.63
N ASP A 44 1.49 3.15 8.98
CA ASP A 44 0.53 4.21 9.31
C ASP A 44 -0.93 3.76 9.09
N LEU A 45 -1.19 3.00 8.00
CA LEU A 45 -2.52 2.45 7.73
C LEU A 45 -2.93 1.39 8.77
N LYS A 46 -2.03 0.48 9.15
CA LYS A 46 -2.29 -0.48 10.24
C LYS A 46 -2.59 0.22 11.56
N LYS A 47 -1.84 1.29 11.88
CA LYS A 47 -2.12 2.14 13.05
C LYS A 47 -3.47 2.85 12.99
N ALA A 48 -3.91 3.23 11.79
CA ALA A 48 -5.22 3.81 11.56
C ALA A 48 -6.37 2.78 11.64
N GLY A 49 -6.07 1.49 11.84
CA GLY A 49 -7.06 0.43 12.03
C GLY A 49 -7.37 -0.39 10.77
N PHE A 50 -6.64 -0.20 9.67
CA PHE A 50 -6.83 -1.02 8.47
C PHE A 50 -6.17 -2.38 8.62
N GLU A 51 -6.94 -3.44 8.37
CA GLU A 51 -6.43 -4.80 8.36
C GLU A 51 -5.73 -5.10 7.03
N ILE A 52 -4.40 -5.12 7.06
CA ILE A 52 -3.54 -5.31 5.89
C ILE A 52 -2.64 -6.52 6.13
N ASP A 53 -2.74 -7.52 5.26
CA ASP A 53 -1.87 -8.68 5.27
C ASP A 53 -0.54 -8.38 4.57
N SER A 54 0.45 -9.23 4.84
CA SER A 54 1.81 -9.04 4.35
C SER A 54 2.39 -10.40 3.97
N ARG A 55 2.82 -10.53 2.73
CA ARG A 55 3.44 -11.74 2.19
C ARG A 55 4.86 -11.42 1.74
N LEU A 56 5.82 -12.25 2.13
CA LEU A 56 7.19 -12.16 1.60
C LEU A 56 7.26 -12.92 0.28
N ILE A 57 7.67 -12.22 -0.77
CA ILE A 57 7.91 -12.76 -2.10
C ILE A 57 9.42 -12.87 -2.31
N HIS A 58 9.86 -14.00 -2.86
CA HIS A 58 11.23 -14.21 -3.32
C HIS A 58 11.18 -14.44 -4.82
N GLU A 59 11.74 -13.51 -5.59
CA GLU A 59 11.69 -13.54 -7.04
C GLU A 59 12.95 -12.89 -7.60
N ASN A 60 13.54 -13.44 -8.67
CA ASN A 60 14.75 -12.90 -9.31
C ASN A 60 15.93 -12.66 -8.34
N GLY A 61 16.08 -13.53 -7.33
CA GLY A 61 17.14 -13.43 -6.32
C GLY A 61 16.96 -12.30 -5.31
N VAL A 62 15.83 -11.59 -5.33
CA VAL A 62 15.49 -10.54 -4.36
C VAL A 62 14.27 -10.94 -3.53
N GLN A 63 14.23 -10.48 -2.29
CA GLN A 63 13.10 -10.66 -1.38
C GLN A 63 12.43 -9.32 -1.12
N TYR A 64 11.11 -9.27 -1.24
CA TYR A 64 10.31 -8.07 -0.94
C TYR A 64 8.98 -8.43 -0.29
N ALA A 65 8.38 -7.46 0.40
CA ALA A 65 7.05 -7.60 0.98
C ALA A 65 5.97 -7.11 0.01
N GLU A 66 4.93 -7.89 -0.15
CA GLU A 66 3.70 -7.53 -0.84
C GLU A 66 2.56 -7.41 0.19
N TYR A 67 1.71 -6.40 0.01
CA TYR A 67 0.64 -6.07 0.95
C TYR A 67 -0.73 -6.10 0.26
N SER A 68 -1.76 -6.57 0.95
CA SER A 68 -3.15 -6.64 0.48
C SER A 68 -4.12 -6.36 1.64
N MET A 69 -5.37 -5.98 1.36
CA MET A 69 -6.40 -5.98 2.41
C MET A 69 -6.60 -7.40 2.95
N ARG A 70 -6.76 -7.53 4.27
CA ARG A 70 -7.16 -8.79 4.89
C ARG A 70 -8.64 -9.03 4.60
N GLY A 71 -8.97 -10.10 3.90
CA GLY A 71 -10.36 -10.57 3.77
C GLY A 71 -11.14 -10.15 2.52
N GLU A 72 -10.50 -10.01 1.35
CA GLU A 72 -11.21 -10.15 0.07
C GLU A 72 -10.89 -11.53 -0.52
N ASN A 73 -11.66 -12.53 -0.08
CA ASN A 73 -11.85 -13.82 -0.77
C ASN A 73 -13.27 -13.86 -1.32
#